data_AF-A0AAV3BPC1-F1
#
_entry.id   AF-A0AAV3BPC1-F1
#
_cell.length_a   1.000
_cell.length_b   1.000
_cell.length_c   1.000
_cell.angle_alpha   90.00
_cell.angle_beta   90.00
_cell.angle_gamma   90.00
#
_symmetry.space_group_name_H-M   'P 1'
#
loop_
_entity.id
_entity.type
_entity.pdbx_description
1 polymer ?
#
loop_
_entity_poly.entity_id
_entity_poly.type
_entity_poly.pdbx_seq_one_letter_code
_entity_poly.pdbx_strand_id
1 'polypeptide(L)'
;MQVLIGAGLLLIVLGLFTLFSYKAPHGMKAMGALAGAACASFLVEAFHSSFFGNVLNIEFLKKVGDANGSLGGVAAAILVPLALGVSPVYSVLIGLSCSGLGILPGFIAGYLMSFVVKFLEEKLPSGLDLIVIIVVATPLTRIIGDFTAPVVDSTLLKIGQVLIASANSNPITMGIILGGIITVVATAPLSSMALTAMLGLTGAPMAIGALSVFGSSFLNFVLFQKMKFGSKKDTISVAIEPLTQADIITANPIPIYVTNFIGGALCGIIIVLMGLTNMSPGTATPIAGFAVMFAYNPAFKVLMASLACVVVSAGSGYLGYLLFKNYKIHTVDEIRGNDLELE
;
A
#
# COMPACT_ATOMS: atom_id res chain seq x y z
N MET A 1 -10.72 23.61 6.21
CA MET A 1 -10.40 23.71 4.77
C MET A 1 -9.32 22.73 4.34
N GLN A 2 -8.12 22.73 4.95
CA GLN A 2 -7.03 21.79 4.59
C GLN A 2 -7.40 20.30 4.71
N VAL A 3 -8.09 19.92 5.79
CA VAL A 3 -8.60 18.55 5.99
C VAL A 3 -9.52 18.11 4.85
N LEU A 4 -10.45 18.99 4.44
CA LEU A 4 -11.41 18.71 3.36
C LEU A 4 -10.71 18.57 2.01
N ILE A 5 -9.71 19.42 1.74
CA ILE A 5 -8.96 19.41 0.47
C ILE A 5 -8.17 18.10 0.33
N GLY A 6 -7.38 17.71 1.33
CA GLY A 6 -6.58 16.49 1.17
C GLY A 6 -7.40 15.19 1.33
N ALA A 7 -8.52 15.20 2.08
CA ALA A 7 -9.46 14.08 2.08
C ALA A 7 -10.14 13.95 0.71
N GLY A 8 -10.55 15.07 0.11
CA GLY A 8 -11.06 15.08 -1.26
C GLY A 8 -10.02 14.59 -2.28
N LEU A 9 -8.76 15.03 -2.14
CA LEU A 9 -7.66 14.59 -2.99
C LEU A 9 -7.38 13.09 -2.83
N LEU A 10 -7.43 12.56 -1.61
CA LEU A 10 -7.31 11.14 -1.36
C LEU A 10 -8.42 10.36 -2.08
N LEU A 11 -9.68 10.79 -1.96
CA LEU A 11 -10.79 10.13 -2.65
C LEU A 11 -10.63 10.19 -4.18
N ILE A 12 -10.14 11.31 -4.72
CA ILE A 12 -9.81 11.43 -6.15
C ILE A 12 -8.74 10.41 -6.54
N VAL A 13 -7.65 10.32 -5.78
CA VAL A 13 -6.56 9.38 -6.08
C VAL A 13 -7.00 7.92 -5.96
N LEU A 14 -7.80 7.57 -4.95
CA LEU A 14 -8.40 6.23 -4.83
C LEU A 14 -9.34 5.91 -6.00
N GLY A 15 -10.11 6.91 -6.44
CA GLY A 15 -10.95 6.82 -7.63
C GLY A 15 -10.13 6.63 -8.91
N LEU A 16 -8.98 7.31 -9.04
CA LEU A 16 -8.06 7.15 -10.16
C LEU A 16 -7.42 5.76 -10.19
N PHE A 17 -7.03 5.19 -9.05
CA PHE A 17 -6.54 3.81 -9.00
C PHE A 17 -7.61 2.80 -9.40
N THR A 18 -8.84 3.00 -8.92
CA THR A 18 -9.98 2.17 -9.33
C THR A 18 -10.19 2.26 -10.84
N LEU A 19 -10.23 3.48 -11.38
CA LEU A 19 -10.40 3.73 -12.81
C LEU A 19 -9.28 3.11 -13.64
N PHE A 20 -8.03 3.26 -13.20
CA PHE A 20 -6.85 2.67 -13.84
C PHE A 20 -6.95 1.15 -13.86
N SER A 21 -7.30 0.54 -12.73
CA SER A 21 -7.44 -0.92 -12.59
C SER A 21 -8.41 -1.49 -13.63
N TYR A 22 -9.54 -0.81 -13.84
CA TYR A 22 -10.60 -1.27 -14.76
C TYR A 22 -10.44 -0.86 -16.22
N LYS A 23 -9.91 0.33 -16.51
CA LYS A 23 -9.90 0.90 -17.87
C LYS A 23 -8.53 0.91 -18.54
N ALA A 24 -7.45 0.85 -17.77
CA ALA A 24 -6.12 0.86 -18.35
C ALA A 24 -5.78 -0.54 -18.91
N PRO A 25 -5.09 -0.65 -20.06
CA PRO A 25 -4.62 -1.92 -20.59
C PRO A 25 -3.81 -2.72 -19.55
N HIS A 26 -4.27 -3.92 -19.19
CA HIS A 26 -3.66 -4.73 -18.12
C HIS A 26 -3.59 -4.02 -16.75
N GLY A 27 -4.50 -3.07 -16.46
CA GLY A 27 -4.53 -2.29 -15.22
C GLY A 27 -4.51 -3.15 -13.96
N MET A 28 -5.38 -4.15 -13.86
CA MET A 28 -5.42 -5.09 -12.72
C MET A 28 -4.07 -5.79 -12.48
N LYS A 29 -3.41 -6.27 -13.54
CA LYS A 29 -2.10 -6.94 -13.45
C LYS A 29 -1.01 -5.98 -13.00
N ALA A 30 -1.01 -4.76 -13.56
CA ALA A 30 -0.08 -3.71 -13.16
C ALA A 30 -0.25 -3.33 -11.68
N MET A 31 -1.49 -3.23 -11.19
CA MET A 31 -1.77 -2.91 -9.78
C MET A 31 -1.36 -4.05 -8.83
N GLY A 32 -1.57 -5.30 -9.21
CA GLY A 32 -1.03 -6.45 -8.46
C GLY A 32 0.50 -6.44 -8.39
N ALA A 33 1.17 -6.09 -9.50
CA ALA A 33 2.62 -5.97 -9.54
C ALA A 33 3.16 -4.80 -8.70
N LEU A 34 2.46 -3.65 -8.69
CA LEU A 34 2.76 -2.52 -7.82
C LEU A 34 2.71 -2.92 -6.34
N ALA A 35 1.68 -3.65 -5.96
CA ALA A 35 1.56 -4.16 -4.59
C ALA A 35 2.68 -5.16 -4.25
N GLY A 36 3.02 -6.04 -5.19
CA GLY A 36 4.18 -6.93 -5.07
C GLY A 36 5.49 -6.17 -4.86
N ALA A 37 5.68 -5.05 -5.57
CA ALA A 37 6.83 -4.17 -5.39
C ALA A 37 6.87 -3.55 -3.99
N ALA A 38 5.74 -3.06 -3.48
CA ALA A 38 5.64 -2.53 -2.13
C ALA A 38 5.97 -3.59 -1.06
N CYS A 39 5.54 -4.84 -1.27
CA CYS A 39 5.89 -5.95 -0.38
C CYS A 39 7.39 -6.28 -0.46
N ALA A 40 8.00 -6.25 -1.64
CA ALA A 40 9.41 -6.56 -1.83
C ALA A 40 10.37 -5.46 -1.32
N SER A 41 9.91 -4.21 -1.27
CA SER A 41 10.70 -3.07 -0.77
C SER A 41 10.32 -2.69 0.66
N PHE A 42 9.15 -2.07 0.82
CA PHE A 42 8.75 -1.37 2.01
C PHE A 42 8.42 -2.30 3.16
N LEU A 43 7.75 -3.43 2.90
CA LEU A 43 7.48 -4.39 3.97
C LEU A 43 8.80 -4.96 4.54
N VAL A 44 9.79 -5.22 3.69
CA VAL A 44 11.13 -5.67 4.14
C VAL A 44 11.82 -4.58 4.97
N GLU A 45 11.74 -3.32 4.56
CA GLU A 45 12.25 -2.18 5.33
C GLU A 45 11.61 -2.10 6.72
N ALA A 46 10.28 -2.21 6.83
CA ALA A 46 9.58 -2.13 8.11
C ALA A 46 10.03 -3.22 9.10
N PHE A 47 10.22 -4.45 8.63
CA PHE A 47 10.70 -5.54 9.48
C PHE A 47 12.18 -5.41 9.82
N HIS A 48 13.03 -5.23 8.81
CA HIS A 48 14.47 -5.32 8.97
C HIS A 48 15.11 -4.03 9.48
N SER A 49 14.66 -2.87 8.99
CA SER A 49 15.13 -1.57 9.46
C SER A 49 14.38 -1.12 10.70
N SER A 50 13.06 -0.95 10.63
CA SER A 50 12.32 -0.36 11.75
C SER A 50 12.29 -1.27 12.97
N PHE A 51 11.91 -2.54 12.80
CA PHE A 51 11.81 -3.47 13.94
C PHE A 51 13.17 -4.07 14.34
N PHE A 52 13.75 -4.97 13.55
CA PHE A 52 14.98 -5.66 13.94
C PHE A 52 16.18 -4.70 14.07
N GLY A 53 16.29 -3.73 13.16
CA GLY A 53 17.37 -2.75 13.14
C GLY A 53 17.28 -1.74 14.28
N ASN A 54 16.24 -0.92 14.29
CA ASN A 54 16.13 0.20 15.24
C ASN A 54 15.60 -0.22 16.62
N VAL A 55 14.68 -1.20 16.71
CA VAL A 55 14.12 -1.64 18.00
C VAL A 55 15.00 -2.70 18.68
N LEU A 56 15.43 -3.74 17.95
CA LEU A 56 16.30 -4.79 18.52
C LEU A 56 17.81 -4.49 18.40
N ASN A 57 18.16 -3.36 17.79
CA ASN A 57 19.54 -2.88 17.63
C ASN A 57 20.47 -3.83 16.85
N ILE A 58 19.95 -4.44 15.78
CA ILE A 58 20.71 -5.35 14.89
C ILE A 58 21.14 -4.59 13.63
N GLU A 59 22.33 -3.99 13.65
CA GLU A 59 22.83 -3.08 12.59
C GLU A 59 22.85 -3.72 11.18
N PHE A 60 23.21 -5.00 11.08
CA PHE A 60 23.19 -5.70 9.80
C PHE A 60 21.79 -5.74 9.18
N LEU A 61 20.76 -6.07 9.97
CA LEU A 61 19.38 -6.11 9.49
C LEU A 61 18.88 -4.71 9.16
N LYS A 62 19.34 -3.68 9.88
CA LYS A 62 19.06 -2.29 9.51
C LYS A 62 19.50 -1.98 8.08
N LYS A 63 20.76 -2.30 7.74
CA LYS A 63 21.31 -2.10 6.40
C LYS A 63 20.54 -2.87 5.32
N VAL A 64 20.09 -4.09 5.62
CA VAL A 64 19.24 -4.88 4.71
C VAL A 64 17.90 -4.18 4.47
N GLY A 65 17.23 -3.72 5.54
CA GLY A 65 15.96 -3.03 5.42
C GLY A 65 16.07 -1.71 4.66
N ASP A 66 17.06 -0.88 4.99
CA ASP A 66 17.29 0.42 4.34
C ASP A 66 17.58 0.23 2.84
N ALA A 67 18.36 -0.80 2.48
CA ALA A 67 18.63 -1.15 1.09
C ALA A 67 17.35 -1.51 0.33
N ASN A 68 16.52 -2.41 0.87
CA ASN A 68 15.25 -2.80 0.24
C ASN A 68 14.27 -1.63 0.10
N GLY A 69 14.12 -0.82 1.16
CA GLY A 69 13.24 0.35 1.16
C GLY A 69 13.58 1.37 0.08
N SER A 70 14.88 1.64 -0.11
CA SER A 70 15.38 2.58 -1.11
C SER A 70 15.11 2.18 -2.58
N LEU A 71 14.80 0.90 -2.82
CA LEU A 71 14.60 0.32 -4.15
C LEU A 71 13.13 0.22 -4.55
N GLY A 72 12.20 0.89 -3.86
CA GLY A 72 10.76 0.83 -4.18
C GLY A 72 10.43 1.20 -5.63
N GLY A 73 10.98 2.31 -6.16
CA GLY A 73 10.78 2.70 -7.57
C GLY A 73 11.35 1.68 -8.56
N VAL A 74 12.53 1.13 -8.24
CA VAL A 74 13.17 0.06 -9.02
C VAL A 74 12.29 -1.19 -9.03
N ALA A 75 11.83 -1.65 -7.87
CA ALA A 75 10.98 -2.83 -7.74
C ALA A 75 9.70 -2.70 -8.55
N ALA A 76 9.03 -1.55 -8.51
CA ALA A 76 7.83 -1.29 -9.31
C ALA A 76 8.14 -1.28 -10.81
N ALA A 77 9.22 -0.63 -11.21
CA ALA A 77 9.66 -0.56 -12.61
C ALA A 77 10.21 -1.89 -13.16
N ILE A 78 10.43 -2.91 -12.32
CA ILE A 78 10.77 -4.28 -12.73
C ILE A 78 9.53 -5.17 -12.77
N LEU A 79 8.78 -5.22 -11.65
CA LEU A 79 7.68 -6.18 -11.49
C LEU A 79 6.49 -5.84 -12.39
N VAL A 80 6.25 -4.56 -12.67
CA VAL A 80 5.14 -4.16 -13.55
C VAL A 80 5.41 -4.61 -14.99
N PRO A 81 6.52 -4.25 -15.66
CA PRO A 81 6.83 -4.80 -16.99
C PRO A 81 6.79 -6.33 -17.06
N LEU A 82 7.35 -7.01 -16.05
CA LEU A 82 7.30 -8.47 -15.94
C LEU A 82 5.86 -8.99 -15.96
N ALA A 83 4.97 -8.40 -15.17
CA ALA A 83 3.56 -8.79 -15.13
C ALA A 83 2.81 -8.49 -16.45
N LEU A 84 3.31 -7.57 -17.26
CA LEU A 84 2.79 -7.23 -18.59
C LEU A 84 3.44 -8.05 -19.73
N GLY A 85 4.37 -8.95 -19.38
CA GLY A 85 4.98 -9.91 -20.29
C GLY A 85 6.26 -9.42 -20.99
N VAL A 86 6.92 -8.38 -20.47
CA VAL A 86 8.27 -8.00 -20.89
C VAL A 86 9.28 -9.02 -20.38
N SER A 87 10.34 -9.29 -21.15
CA SER A 87 11.38 -10.22 -20.73
C SER A 87 12.03 -9.80 -19.40
N PRO A 88 12.51 -10.75 -18.57
CA PRO A 88 13.15 -10.40 -17.30
C PRO A 88 14.38 -9.51 -17.43
N VAL A 89 15.19 -9.72 -18.46
CA VAL A 89 16.40 -8.93 -18.69
C VAL A 89 16.03 -7.48 -18.96
N TYR A 90 15.07 -7.21 -19.85
CA TYR A 90 14.71 -5.83 -20.19
C TYR A 90 13.91 -5.15 -19.09
N SER A 91 13.10 -5.90 -18.34
CA SER A 91 12.43 -5.40 -17.14
C SER A 91 13.42 -4.92 -16.08
N VAL A 92 14.45 -5.72 -15.79
CA VAL A 92 15.55 -5.32 -14.88
C VAL A 92 16.29 -4.11 -15.43
N LEU A 93 16.61 -4.11 -16.72
CA LEU A 93 17.36 -3.05 -17.39
C LEU A 93 16.68 -1.68 -17.26
N ILE A 94 15.38 -1.59 -17.60
CA ILE A 94 14.65 -0.33 -17.43
C ILE A 94 14.38 -0.02 -15.97
N GLY A 95 14.15 -1.04 -15.13
CA GLY A 95 13.86 -0.85 -13.72
C GLY A 95 15.03 -0.26 -12.93
N LEU A 96 16.26 -0.68 -13.23
CA LEU A 96 17.47 -0.11 -12.62
C LEU A 96 17.62 1.40 -12.90
N SER A 97 17.09 1.90 -14.02
CA SER A 97 17.09 3.34 -14.32
C SER A 97 16.23 4.15 -13.35
N CYS A 98 15.26 3.51 -12.68
CA CYS A 98 14.41 4.14 -11.67
C CYS A 98 15.05 4.19 -10.27
N SER A 99 16.36 3.94 -10.14
CA SER A 99 17.07 4.06 -8.85
C SER A 99 16.92 5.46 -8.25
N GLY A 100 16.57 5.52 -6.95
CA GLY A 100 16.30 6.78 -6.25
C GLY A 100 14.94 7.42 -6.53
N LEU A 101 14.08 6.79 -7.35
CA LEU A 101 12.69 7.22 -7.52
C LEU A 101 11.76 6.53 -6.51
N GLY A 102 10.66 7.21 -6.18
CA GLY A 102 9.58 6.61 -5.39
C GLY A 102 8.87 5.48 -6.14
N ILE A 103 8.09 4.68 -5.40
CA ILE A 103 7.39 3.51 -5.95
C ILE A 103 6.39 3.88 -7.06
N LEU A 104 5.68 5.00 -6.91
CA LEU A 104 4.65 5.45 -7.85
C LEU A 104 5.24 6.05 -9.14
N PRO A 105 6.28 6.91 -9.11
CA PRO A 105 6.99 7.30 -10.33
C PRO A 105 7.61 6.09 -11.05
N GLY A 106 8.20 5.14 -10.31
CA GLY A 106 8.70 3.89 -10.87
C GLY A 106 7.59 3.04 -11.52
N PHE A 107 6.42 2.97 -10.89
CA PHE A 107 5.23 2.32 -11.44
C PHE A 107 4.77 2.96 -12.75
N ILE A 108 4.64 4.29 -12.80
CA ILE A 108 4.20 5.00 -14.00
C ILE A 108 5.21 4.79 -15.14
N ALA A 109 6.50 4.93 -14.85
CA ALA A 109 7.57 4.71 -15.81
C ALA A 109 7.58 3.26 -16.33
N GLY A 110 7.57 2.27 -15.42
CA GLY A 110 7.55 0.86 -15.78
C GLY A 110 6.30 0.46 -16.57
N TYR A 111 5.12 0.94 -16.16
CA TYR A 111 3.87 0.66 -16.86
C TYR A 111 3.89 1.19 -18.29
N LEU A 112 4.25 2.46 -18.50
CA LEU A 112 4.30 3.04 -19.85
C LEU A 112 5.39 2.39 -20.72
N MET A 113 6.56 2.13 -20.14
CA MET A 113 7.68 1.55 -20.86
C MET A 113 7.50 0.07 -21.16
N SER A 114 6.63 -0.64 -20.44
CA SER A 114 6.31 -2.03 -20.77
C SER A 114 5.80 -2.20 -22.21
N PHE A 115 4.96 -1.28 -22.69
CA PHE A 115 4.43 -1.30 -24.05
C PHE A 115 5.51 -1.00 -25.10
N VAL A 116 6.39 -0.05 -24.80
CA VAL A 116 7.50 0.33 -25.69
C VAL A 116 8.50 -0.82 -25.79
N VAL A 117 8.92 -1.39 -24.67
CA VAL A 117 9.90 -2.48 -24.64
C VAL A 117 9.33 -3.72 -25.30
N LYS A 118 8.09 -4.10 -25.01
CA LYS A 118 7.44 -5.25 -25.66
C LYS A 118 7.35 -5.09 -27.18
N PHE A 119 7.02 -3.88 -27.64
CA PHE A 119 7.03 -3.57 -29.07
C PHE A 119 8.42 -3.68 -29.71
N LEU A 120 9.47 -3.26 -29.00
CA LEU A 120 10.86 -3.39 -29.48
C LEU A 120 11.32 -4.85 -29.50
N GLU A 121 11.00 -5.62 -28.46
CA GLU A 121 11.25 -7.07 -28.35
C GLU A 121 10.66 -7.84 -29.54
N GLU A 122 9.41 -7.55 -29.89
CA GLU A 122 8.70 -8.28 -30.95
C GLU A 122 9.19 -7.91 -32.36
N LYS A 123 9.75 -6.70 -32.55
CA LYS A 123 10.10 -6.19 -33.89
C LYS A 123 11.57 -6.29 -34.25
N LEU A 124 12.46 -6.38 -33.26
CA LEU A 124 13.89 -6.35 -33.50
C LEU A 124 14.49 -7.76 -33.38
N PRO A 125 15.52 -8.08 -34.19
CA PRO A 125 16.25 -9.33 -34.03
C PRO A 125 17.02 -9.34 -32.70
N SER A 126 17.20 -10.53 -32.15
CA SER A 126 17.94 -10.73 -30.90
C SER A 126 19.34 -10.11 -30.96
N GLY A 127 19.72 -9.39 -29.90
CA GLY A 127 20.97 -8.64 -29.79
C GLY A 127 20.84 -7.18 -30.24
N LEU A 128 20.12 -6.90 -31.33
CA LEU A 128 19.82 -5.52 -31.73
C LEU A 128 18.76 -4.90 -30.82
N ASP A 129 17.74 -5.68 -30.46
CA ASP A 129 16.73 -5.34 -29.46
C ASP A 129 17.36 -4.84 -28.15
N LEU A 130 18.34 -5.58 -27.60
CA LEU A 130 19.07 -5.22 -26.40
C LEU A 130 19.75 -3.85 -26.53
N ILE A 131 20.51 -3.61 -27.60
CA ILE A 131 21.22 -2.34 -27.79
C ILE A 131 20.23 -1.17 -27.95
N VAL A 132 19.14 -1.36 -28.70
CA VAL A 132 18.12 -0.33 -28.88
C VAL A 132 17.41 -0.03 -27.56
N ILE A 133 17.06 -1.05 -26.78
CA ILE A 133 16.44 -0.89 -25.46
C ILE A 133 17.39 -0.16 -24.50
N ILE A 134 18.68 -0.49 -24.51
CA ILE A 134 19.70 0.22 -23.72
C ILE A 134 19.70 1.71 -24.06
N VAL A 135 19.80 2.04 -25.35
CA VAL A 135 19.99 3.42 -25.80
C VAL A 135 18.70 4.25 -25.72
N VAL A 136 17.54 3.63 -25.92
CA VAL A 136 16.26 4.33 -26.04
C VAL A 136 15.38 4.13 -24.82
N ALA A 137 15.11 2.88 -24.43
CA ALA A 137 14.15 2.59 -23.39
C ALA A 137 14.66 2.98 -21.99
N THR A 138 15.93 2.72 -21.67
CA THR A 138 16.50 3.06 -20.36
C THR A 138 16.43 4.56 -20.05
N PRO A 139 16.93 5.47 -20.92
CA PRO A 139 16.87 6.89 -20.64
C PRO A 139 15.43 7.41 -20.64
N LEU A 140 14.58 6.88 -21.54
CA LEU A 140 13.18 7.29 -21.59
C LEU A 140 12.43 6.90 -20.31
N THR A 141 12.70 5.70 -19.76
CA THR A 141 12.14 5.25 -18.47
C THR A 141 12.53 6.22 -17.36
N ARG A 142 13.80 6.61 -17.30
CA ARG A 142 14.29 7.60 -16.33
C ARG A 142 13.58 8.95 -16.49
N ILE A 143 13.49 9.47 -17.72
CA ILE A 143 12.85 10.76 -18.01
C ILE A 143 11.39 10.77 -17.56
N ILE A 144 10.64 9.70 -17.83
CA ILE A 144 9.24 9.58 -17.37
C ILE A 144 9.18 9.59 -15.84
N GLY A 145 10.08 8.85 -15.18
CA GLY A 145 10.18 8.82 -13.73
C GLY A 145 10.47 10.20 -13.11
N ASP A 146 11.50 10.89 -13.60
CA ASP A 146 11.89 12.22 -13.12
C ASP A 146 10.81 13.28 -13.39
N PHE A 147 10.07 13.16 -14.50
CA PHE A 147 8.97 14.07 -14.82
C PHE A 147 7.73 13.84 -13.95
N THR A 148 7.47 12.58 -13.57
CA THR A 148 6.29 12.22 -12.77
C THR A 148 6.50 12.38 -11.27
N ALA A 149 7.74 12.26 -10.77
CA ALA A 149 8.08 12.36 -9.36
C ALA A 149 7.55 13.64 -8.67
N PRO A 150 7.79 14.87 -9.20
CA PRO A 150 7.32 16.09 -8.54
C PRO A 150 5.80 16.15 -8.40
N VAL A 151 5.06 15.64 -9.38
CA VAL A 151 3.59 15.62 -9.38
C VAL A 151 3.08 14.65 -8.33
N VAL A 152 3.67 13.45 -8.27
CA VAL A 152 3.31 12.42 -7.30
C VAL A 152 3.64 12.89 -5.88
N ASP A 153 4.86 13.35 -5.63
CA ASP A 153 5.32 13.76 -4.31
C ASP A 153 4.48 14.94 -3.80
N SER A 154 4.20 15.93 -4.65
CA SER A 154 3.32 17.05 -4.29
C SER A 154 1.90 16.58 -3.95
N THR A 155 1.39 15.55 -4.64
CA THR A 155 0.07 14.99 -4.38
C THR A 155 0.04 14.25 -3.05
N LEU A 156 1.03 13.39 -2.80
CA LEU A 156 1.16 12.64 -1.54
C LEU A 156 1.36 13.58 -0.35
N LEU A 157 2.16 14.63 -0.49
CA LEU A 157 2.34 15.65 0.54
C LEU A 157 1.03 16.38 0.85
N LYS A 158 0.23 16.77 -0.16
CA LYS A 158 -1.08 17.41 0.06
C LYS A 158 -2.08 16.49 0.75
N ILE A 159 -2.07 15.19 0.41
CA ILE A 159 -2.86 14.18 1.13
C ILE A 159 -2.36 14.10 2.59
N GLY A 160 -1.05 14.02 2.78
CA GLY A 160 -0.42 13.90 4.08
C GLY A 160 -0.57 15.11 5.00
N GLN A 161 -0.70 16.32 4.44
CA GLN A 161 -1.00 17.54 5.20
C GLN A 161 -2.32 17.42 5.98
N VAL A 162 -3.27 16.59 5.54
CA VAL A 162 -4.48 16.30 6.34
C VAL A 162 -4.14 15.57 7.62
N LEU A 163 -3.21 14.63 7.56
CA LEU A 163 -2.77 13.86 8.74
C LEU A 163 -2.04 14.77 9.71
N ILE A 164 -1.14 15.64 9.22
CA ILE A 164 -0.42 16.62 10.05
C ILE A 164 -1.41 17.64 10.67
N ALA A 165 -2.32 18.20 9.88
CA ALA A 165 -3.30 19.15 10.38
C ALA A 165 -4.24 18.52 11.42
N SER A 166 -4.59 17.24 11.24
CA SER A 166 -5.45 16.50 12.16
C SER A 166 -4.72 16.07 13.43
N ALA A 167 -3.39 15.89 13.39
CA ALA A 167 -2.58 15.60 14.56
C ALA A 167 -2.62 16.72 15.62
N ASN A 168 -2.90 17.96 15.20
CA ASN A 168 -3.04 19.12 16.08
C ASN A 168 -4.49 19.37 16.56
N SER A 169 -5.42 18.49 16.22
CA SER A 169 -6.81 18.59 16.67
C SER A 169 -7.02 17.95 18.06
N ASN A 170 -8.25 17.98 18.58
CA ASN A 170 -8.59 17.23 19.80
C ASN A 170 -8.22 15.75 19.63
N PRO A 171 -7.66 15.07 20.67
CA PRO A 171 -7.32 13.65 20.66
C PRO A 171 -8.33 12.73 19.96
N ILE A 172 -9.64 12.88 20.24
CA ILE A 172 -10.68 12.01 19.65
C ILE A 172 -10.80 12.26 18.14
N THR A 173 -10.82 13.51 17.71
CA THR A 173 -10.88 13.88 16.29
C THR A 173 -9.64 13.42 15.55
N MET A 174 -8.47 13.56 16.16
CA MET A 174 -7.21 13.00 15.65
C MET A 174 -7.34 11.49 15.47
N GLY A 175 -7.82 10.77 16.49
CA GLY A 175 -8.05 9.33 16.44
C GLY A 175 -8.95 8.91 15.27
N ILE A 176 -10.09 9.59 15.10
CA ILE A 176 -11.03 9.29 14.01
C ILE A 176 -10.39 9.51 12.64
N ILE A 177 -9.79 10.69 12.43
CA ILE A 177 -9.28 11.07 11.10
C ILE A 177 -8.05 10.25 10.74
N LEU A 178 -7.05 10.19 11.62
CA LEU A 178 -5.82 9.45 11.32
C LEU A 178 -6.10 7.96 11.25
N GLY A 179 -6.88 7.43 12.19
CA GLY A 179 -7.23 6.02 12.24
C GLY A 179 -7.97 5.60 10.96
N GLY A 180 -8.99 6.35 10.55
CA GLY A 180 -9.77 6.03 9.35
C GLY A 180 -9.02 6.26 8.04
N ILE A 181 -8.26 7.34 7.92
CA ILE A 181 -7.52 7.63 6.68
C ILE A 181 -6.33 6.66 6.50
N ILE A 182 -5.53 6.43 7.54
CA ILE A 182 -4.34 5.59 7.42
C ILE A 182 -4.72 4.14 7.11
N THR A 183 -5.81 3.60 7.68
CA THR A 183 -6.28 2.25 7.33
C THR A 183 -6.79 2.14 5.90
N VAL A 184 -7.47 3.16 5.38
CA VAL A 184 -7.87 3.21 3.98
C VAL A 184 -6.64 3.24 3.08
N VAL A 185 -5.66 4.09 3.38
CA VAL A 185 -4.40 4.18 2.61
C VAL A 185 -3.58 2.88 2.71
N ALA A 186 -3.58 2.21 3.85
CA ALA A 186 -2.88 0.93 4.04
C ALA A 186 -3.53 -0.23 3.28
N THR A 187 -4.84 -0.15 3.06
CA THR A 187 -5.58 -1.12 2.27
C THR A 187 -5.48 -0.80 0.78
N ALA A 188 -5.35 0.48 0.43
CA ALA A 188 -5.16 0.95 -0.93
C ALA A 188 -3.72 0.75 -1.44
N PRO A 189 -3.49 0.74 -2.76
CA PRO A 189 -2.17 0.63 -3.39
C PRO A 189 -1.36 1.94 -3.34
N LEU A 190 -1.46 2.68 -2.23
CA LEU A 190 -0.82 3.98 -2.01
C LEU A 190 0.38 3.92 -1.06
N SER A 191 0.63 2.76 -0.42
CA SER A 191 1.63 2.57 0.63
C SER A 191 1.48 3.58 1.79
N SER A 192 0.69 3.22 2.80
CA SER A 192 0.61 3.95 4.08
C SER A 192 1.99 4.15 4.72
N MET A 193 2.89 3.20 4.49
CA MET A 193 4.26 3.23 4.97
C MET A 193 5.03 4.40 4.37
N ALA A 194 5.07 4.49 3.04
CA ALA A 194 5.76 5.56 2.33
C ALA A 194 5.16 6.94 2.70
N LEU A 195 3.83 7.03 2.79
CA LEU A 195 3.15 8.26 3.21
C LEU A 195 3.54 8.68 4.63
N THR A 196 3.49 7.77 5.60
CA THR A 196 3.80 8.08 7.01
C THR A 196 5.28 8.37 7.24
N ALA A 197 6.18 7.71 6.49
CA ALA A 197 7.61 7.98 6.49
C ALA A 197 7.93 9.37 5.91
N MET A 198 7.37 9.70 4.74
CA MET A 198 7.57 11.00 4.08
C MET A 198 7.12 12.19 4.94
N LEU A 199 6.04 12.01 5.69
CA LEU A 199 5.51 13.03 6.60
C LEU A 199 6.26 13.10 7.95
N GLY A 200 7.17 12.15 8.21
CA GLY A 200 7.85 12.04 9.50
C GLY A 200 6.89 11.86 10.68
N LEU A 201 5.77 11.15 10.46
CA LEU A 201 4.77 10.96 11.52
C LEU A 201 5.38 10.17 12.68
N THR A 202 5.28 10.73 13.88
CA THR A 202 5.75 10.13 15.15
C THR A 202 4.74 10.38 16.27
N GLY A 203 5.00 9.84 17.46
CA GLY A 203 4.15 10.02 18.63
C GLY A 203 2.80 9.31 18.51
N ALA A 204 1.74 9.92 19.03
CA ALA A 204 0.38 9.38 18.97
C ALA A 204 -0.15 9.19 17.54
N PRO A 205 0.09 10.12 16.58
CA PRO A 205 -0.26 9.92 15.17
C PRO A 205 0.24 8.60 14.56
N MET A 206 1.51 8.27 14.81
CA MET A 206 2.11 7.05 14.27
C MET A 206 1.64 5.80 15.03
N ALA A 207 1.37 5.90 16.33
CA ALA A 207 0.74 4.81 17.09
C ALA A 207 -0.65 4.48 16.57
N ILE A 208 -1.46 5.50 16.24
CA ILE A 208 -2.76 5.33 15.59
C ILE A 208 -2.58 4.61 14.26
N GLY A 209 -1.65 5.07 13.42
CA GLY A 209 -1.37 4.44 12.14
C GLY A 209 -0.95 2.96 12.27
N ALA A 210 -0.06 2.63 13.21
CA ALA A 210 0.42 1.26 13.40
C ALA A 210 -0.68 0.31 13.89
N LEU A 211 -1.37 0.65 15.00
CA LEU A 211 -2.35 -0.26 15.61
C LEU A 211 -3.71 -0.27 14.91
N SER A 212 -4.13 0.82 14.27
CA SER A 212 -5.35 0.79 13.45
C SER A 212 -5.18 -0.11 12.23
N VAL A 213 -3.99 -0.11 11.60
CA VAL A 213 -3.66 -1.01 10.49
C VAL A 213 -3.50 -2.46 10.96
N PHE A 214 -2.96 -2.69 12.15
CA PHE A 214 -3.03 -4.02 12.78
C PHE A 214 -4.48 -4.48 12.99
N GLY A 215 -5.35 -3.61 13.51
CA GLY A 215 -6.76 -3.92 13.66
C GLY A 215 -7.43 -4.22 12.32
N SER A 216 -7.09 -3.49 11.26
CA SER A 216 -7.71 -3.67 9.94
C SER A 216 -7.44 -5.05 9.31
N SER A 217 -6.38 -5.76 9.69
CA SER A 217 -6.18 -7.17 9.32
C SER A 217 -7.37 -8.06 9.68
N PHE A 218 -7.91 -7.91 10.89
CA PHE A 218 -9.04 -8.70 11.38
C PHE A 218 -10.36 -8.22 10.78
N LEU A 219 -10.48 -6.92 10.51
CA LEU A 219 -11.59 -6.36 9.76
C LEU A 219 -11.66 -6.95 8.35
N ASN A 220 -10.54 -6.93 7.64
CA ASN A 220 -10.44 -7.43 6.27
C ASN A 220 -10.66 -8.94 6.23
N PHE A 221 -10.15 -9.71 7.21
CA PHE A 221 -10.46 -11.13 7.35
C PHE A 221 -11.97 -11.38 7.40
N VAL A 222 -12.68 -10.72 8.33
CA VAL A 222 -14.13 -10.91 8.50
C VAL A 222 -14.91 -10.45 7.26
N LEU A 223 -14.57 -9.27 6.74
CA LEU A 223 -15.23 -8.69 5.58
C LEU A 223 -15.06 -9.58 4.34
N PHE A 224 -13.83 -10.01 4.03
CA PHE A 224 -13.56 -10.87 2.87
C PHE A 224 -14.23 -12.22 2.99
N GLN A 225 -14.20 -12.84 4.17
CA GLN A 225 -14.86 -14.11 4.40
C GLN A 225 -16.39 -14.02 4.20
N LYS A 226 -17.02 -12.94 4.69
CA LYS A 226 -18.48 -12.78 4.67
C LYS A 226 -19.00 -12.29 3.31
N MET A 227 -18.28 -11.37 2.67
CA MET A 227 -18.59 -10.86 1.34
C MET A 227 -18.23 -11.87 0.25
N LYS A 228 -17.43 -12.90 0.55
CA LYS A 228 -16.96 -13.92 -0.40
C LYS A 228 -16.26 -13.30 -1.61
N PHE A 229 -15.38 -12.33 -1.37
CA PHE A 229 -14.60 -11.73 -2.46
C PHE A 229 -13.71 -12.75 -3.18
N GLY A 230 -13.25 -13.77 -2.49
CA GLY A 230 -12.36 -14.80 -3.05
C GLY A 230 -12.30 -16.06 -2.19
N SER A 231 -11.25 -16.84 -2.38
CA SER A 231 -11.04 -18.09 -1.64
C SER A 231 -10.65 -17.84 -0.18
N LYS A 232 -10.60 -18.92 0.61
CA LYS A 232 -10.04 -18.87 1.97
C LYS A 232 -8.58 -18.43 1.98
N LYS A 233 -7.81 -18.78 0.95
CA LYS A 233 -6.40 -18.38 0.84
C LYS A 233 -6.28 -16.86 0.62
N ASP A 234 -7.10 -16.29 -0.25
CA ASP A 234 -7.13 -14.85 -0.50
C ASP A 234 -7.57 -14.08 0.76
N THR A 235 -8.54 -14.62 1.49
CA THR A 235 -9.02 -14.06 2.77
C THR A 235 -7.91 -14.04 3.83
N ILE A 236 -7.11 -15.09 3.94
CA ILE A 236 -5.96 -15.12 4.85
C ILE A 236 -4.87 -14.17 4.36
N SER A 237 -4.63 -14.13 3.05
CA SER A 237 -3.61 -13.26 2.43
C SER A 237 -3.87 -11.79 2.72
N VAL A 238 -5.10 -11.31 2.50
CA VAL A 238 -5.46 -9.90 2.78
C VAL A 238 -5.40 -9.57 4.27
N ALA A 239 -5.66 -10.55 5.14
CA ALA A 239 -5.58 -10.36 6.58
C ALA A 239 -4.13 -10.22 7.03
N ILE A 240 -3.20 -10.96 6.43
CA ILE A 240 -1.77 -10.84 6.73
C ILE A 240 -1.22 -9.53 6.17
N GLU A 241 -1.47 -9.29 4.87
CA GLU A 241 -0.98 -8.12 4.16
C GLU A 241 -2.00 -7.71 3.09
N PRO A 242 -2.81 -6.66 3.33
CA PRO A 242 -3.85 -6.22 2.40
C PRO A 242 -3.35 -5.98 0.98
N LEU A 243 -2.12 -5.47 0.82
CA LEU A 243 -1.56 -5.21 -0.50
C LEU A 243 -1.48 -6.47 -1.37
N THR A 244 -1.36 -7.67 -0.78
CA THR A 244 -1.33 -8.93 -1.55
C THR A 244 -2.59 -9.19 -2.37
N GLN A 245 -3.70 -8.52 -2.03
CA GLN A 245 -4.98 -8.64 -2.72
C GLN A 245 -5.43 -7.28 -3.28
N ALA A 246 -4.49 -6.44 -3.71
CA ALA A 246 -4.75 -5.10 -4.24
C ALA A 246 -5.69 -5.09 -5.45
N ASP A 247 -5.65 -6.15 -6.28
CA ASP A 247 -6.58 -6.36 -7.40
C ASP A 247 -8.02 -6.47 -6.90
N ILE A 248 -8.31 -7.32 -5.91
CA ILE A 248 -9.64 -7.45 -5.30
C ILE A 248 -10.08 -6.13 -4.64
N ILE A 249 -9.15 -5.48 -3.93
CA ILE A 249 -9.44 -4.26 -3.18
C ILE A 249 -9.82 -3.11 -4.11
N THR A 250 -9.03 -2.89 -5.15
CA THR A 250 -9.28 -1.86 -6.15
C THR A 250 -10.52 -2.15 -6.98
N ALA A 251 -10.88 -3.42 -7.13
CA ALA A 251 -12.13 -3.82 -7.76
C ALA A 251 -13.37 -3.53 -6.89
N ASN A 252 -13.23 -3.58 -5.56
CA ASN A 252 -14.34 -3.41 -4.61
C ASN A 252 -14.11 -2.22 -3.65
N PRO A 253 -13.86 -1.00 -4.16
CA PRO A 253 -13.34 0.09 -3.34
C PRO A 253 -14.34 0.58 -2.30
N ILE A 254 -15.64 0.62 -2.63
CA ILE A 254 -16.66 1.19 -1.74
C ILE A 254 -16.85 0.32 -0.48
N PRO A 255 -17.20 -0.98 -0.57
CA PRO A 255 -17.32 -1.81 0.63
C PRO A 255 -16.05 -1.86 1.46
N ILE A 256 -14.88 -1.91 0.82
CA ILE A 256 -13.61 -2.10 1.53
C ILE A 256 -13.14 -0.81 2.19
N TYR A 257 -13.08 0.31 1.48
CA TYR A 257 -12.56 1.57 2.03
C TYR A 257 -13.51 2.16 3.08
N VAL A 258 -14.83 2.10 2.88
CA VAL A 258 -15.78 2.60 3.88
C VAL A 258 -15.68 1.79 5.18
N THR A 259 -15.61 0.46 5.08
CA THR A 259 -15.50 -0.40 6.25
C THR A 259 -14.16 -0.18 6.96
N ASN A 260 -13.05 -0.09 6.22
CA ASN A 260 -11.72 0.19 6.77
C ASN A 260 -11.64 1.56 7.45
N PHE A 261 -12.32 2.58 6.91
CA PHE A 261 -12.41 3.88 7.55
C PHE A 261 -13.11 3.79 8.90
N ILE A 262 -14.27 3.12 8.96
CA ILE A 262 -15.05 2.95 10.20
C ILE A 262 -14.24 2.22 11.26
N GLY A 263 -13.69 1.05 10.92
CA GLY A 263 -12.90 0.26 11.87
C GLY A 263 -11.62 0.98 12.32
N GLY A 264 -10.93 1.63 11.38
CA GLY A 264 -9.72 2.40 11.67
C GLY A 264 -9.98 3.60 12.57
N ALA A 265 -11.08 4.33 12.34
CA ALA A 265 -11.47 5.47 13.16
C ALA A 265 -11.76 5.05 14.61
N LEU A 266 -12.48 3.93 14.80
CA LEU A 266 -12.76 3.41 16.14
C LEU A 266 -11.48 2.93 16.84
N CYS A 267 -10.57 2.25 16.12
CA CYS A 267 -9.26 1.89 16.64
C CYS A 267 -8.47 3.14 17.07
N GLY A 268 -8.48 4.19 16.24
CA GLY A 268 -7.77 5.44 16.54
C GLY A 268 -8.24 6.12 17.83
N ILE A 269 -9.55 6.06 18.13
CA ILE A 269 -10.10 6.53 19.41
C ILE A 269 -9.55 5.69 20.58
N ILE A 270 -9.51 4.37 20.46
CA ILE A 270 -8.97 3.50 21.51
C ILE A 270 -7.49 3.83 21.77
N ILE A 271 -6.69 3.89 20.71
CA ILE A 271 -5.23 4.07 20.78
C ILE A 271 -4.88 5.42 21.43
N VAL A 272 -5.57 6.49 21.04
CA VAL A 272 -5.32 7.82 21.62
C VAL A 272 -5.76 7.91 23.08
N LEU A 273 -6.90 7.30 23.45
CA LEU A 273 -7.37 7.26 24.84
C LEU A 273 -6.45 6.43 25.74
N MET A 274 -5.79 5.42 25.19
CA MET A 274 -4.80 4.61 25.92
C MET A 274 -3.41 5.26 26.01
N GLY A 275 -3.22 6.41 25.33
CA GLY A 275 -2.01 7.22 25.40
C GLY A 275 -0.78 6.53 24.81
N LEU A 276 -0.95 5.78 23.72
CA LEU A 276 0.14 5.08 23.06
C LEU A 276 0.91 5.98 22.08
N THR A 277 2.20 5.71 21.92
CA THR A 277 3.10 6.48 21.03
C THR A 277 3.98 5.58 20.17
N ASN A 278 4.46 6.08 19.03
CA ASN A 278 5.40 5.36 18.18
C ASN A 278 6.37 6.36 17.54
N MET A 279 7.68 6.17 17.75
CA MET A 279 8.71 7.08 17.25
C MET A 279 9.40 6.61 15.98
N SER A 280 8.91 5.54 15.35
CA SER A 280 9.39 5.04 14.07
C SER A 280 8.40 5.39 12.96
N PRO A 281 8.65 6.47 12.17
CA PRO A 281 7.88 6.77 10.97
C PRO A 281 7.88 5.57 10.01
N GLY A 282 6.86 5.46 9.16
CA GLY A 282 6.81 4.38 8.19
C GLY A 282 6.51 3.01 8.80
N THR A 283 5.78 2.94 9.90
CA THR A 283 5.42 1.65 10.53
C THR A 283 3.91 1.38 10.50
N ALA A 284 3.19 2.00 9.57
CA ALA A 284 1.75 1.80 9.34
C ALA A 284 1.47 0.51 8.53
N THR A 285 1.88 -0.64 9.06
CA THR A 285 1.72 -1.99 8.49
C THR A 285 1.27 -2.95 9.60
N PRO A 286 0.47 -4.00 9.31
CA PRO A 286 -0.17 -4.77 10.36
C PRO A 286 0.81 -5.44 11.33
N ILE A 287 1.76 -6.20 10.83
CA ILE A 287 2.62 -7.04 11.67
C ILE A 287 3.79 -6.24 12.24
N ALA A 288 4.57 -5.56 11.37
CA ALA A 288 5.71 -4.79 11.83
C ALA A 288 5.27 -3.57 12.67
N GLY A 289 4.15 -2.93 12.33
CA GLY A 289 3.58 -1.84 13.12
C GLY A 289 3.22 -2.28 14.53
N PHE A 290 2.52 -3.40 14.68
CA PHE A 290 2.24 -4.00 15.99
C PHE A 290 3.51 -4.32 16.78
N ALA A 291 4.53 -4.91 16.13
CA ALA A 291 5.79 -5.27 16.77
C ALA A 291 6.56 -4.03 17.29
N VAL A 292 6.61 -2.96 16.50
CA VAL A 292 7.30 -1.71 16.87
C VAL A 292 6.63 -1.00 18.05
N MET A 293 5.32 -1.20 18.29
CA MET A 293 4.64 -0.59 19.44
C MET A 293 5.24 -0.99 20.79
N PHE A 294 5.80 -2.20 20.90
CA PHE A 294 6.44 -2.68 22.13
C PHE A 294 7.73 -1.94 22.47
N ALA A 295 8.34 -1.25 21.50
CA ALA A 295 9.55 -0.46 21.72
C ALA A 295 9.30 0.81 22.55
N TYR A 296 8.11 1.40 22.39
CA TYR A 296 7.80 2.73 22.91
C TYR A 296 6.72 2.74 24.00
N ASN A 297 6.13 1.59 24.29
CA ASN A 297 5.00 1.48 25.21
C ASN A 297 5.11 0.25 26.11
N PRO A 298 4.54 0.28 27.33
CA PRO A 298 4.44 -0.90 28.17
C PRO A 298 3.69 -2.03 27.45
N ALA A 299 4.28 -3.24 27.44
CA ALA A 299 3.75 -4.40 26.72
C ALA A 299 2.27 -4.69 27.06
N PHE A 300 1.89 -4.57 28.34
CA PHE A 300 0.51 -4.76 28.76
C PHE A 300 -0.47 -3.77 28.09
N LYS A 301 -0.09 -2.49 27.96
CA LYS A 301 -0.93 -1.48 27.29
C LYS A 301 -1.06 -1.78 25.80
N VAL A 302 0.04 -2.19 25.15
CA VAL A 302 0.02 -2.57 23.73
C VAL A 302 -0.92 -3.74 23.50
N LEU A 303 -0.81 -4.80 24.32
CA LEU A 303 -1.66 -5.99 24.21
C LEU A 303 -3.14 -5.66 24.43
N MET A 304 -3.47 -4.86 25.46
CA MET A 304 -4.84 -4.44 25.74
C MET A 304 -5.43 -3.58 24.61
N ALA A 305 -4.67 -2.60 24.10
CA ALA A 305 -5.11 -1.76 22.99
C ALA A 305 -5.31 -2.59 21.73
N SER A 306 -4.39 -3.51 21.46
CA SER A 306 -4.44 -4.39 20.29
C SER A 306 -5.65 -5.30 20.35
N LEU A 307 -5.92 -5.93 21.49
CA LEU A 307 -7.11 -6.76 21.68
C LEU A 307 -8.40 -5.95 21.45
N ALA A 308 -8.48 -4.75 22.00
CA ALA A 308 -9.63 -3.87 21.80
C ALA A 308 -9.79 -3.47 20.32
N CYS A 309 -8.68 -3.16 19.63
CA CYS A 309 -8.68 -2.89 18.18
C CYS A 309 -9.15 -4.12 17.39
N VAL A 310 -8.68 -5.33 17.72
CA VAL A 310 -9.13 -6.58 17.07
C VAL A 310 -10.64 -6.76 17.19
N VAL A 311 -11.20 -6.62 18.40
CA VAL A 311 -12.63 -6.80 18.66
C VAL A 311 -13.46 -5.80 17.86
N VAL A 312 -13.07 -4.52 17.90
CA VAL A 312 -13.80 -3.44 17.23
C VAL A 312 -13.67 -3.53 15.71
N SER A 313 -12.49 -3.90 15.21
CA SER A 313 -12.27 -4.08 13.77
C SER A 313 -12.99 -5.30 13.21
N ALA A 314 -12.99 -6.43 13.92
CA ALA A 314 -13.77 -7.60 13.53
C ALA A 314 -15.28 -7.30 13.51
N GLY A 315 -15.77 -6.58 14.54
CA GLY A 315 -17.14 -6.09 14.59
C GLY A 315 -17.46 -5.13 13.43
N SER A 316 -16.53 -4.23 13.10
CA SER A 316 -16.66 -3.32 11.96
C SER A 316 -16.67 -4.06 10.62
N GLY A 317 -15.87 -5.11 10.46
CA GLY A 317 -15.90 -5.98 9.28
C GLY A 317 -17.25 -6.66 9.09
N TYR A 318 -17.85 -7.14 10.19
CA TYR A 318 -19.20 -7.69 10.17
C TYR A 318 -20.28 -6.63 9.86
N LEU A 319 -20.16 -5.43 10.45
CA LEU A 319 -21.02 -4.30 10.13
C LEU A 319 -20.92 -3.93 8.64
N GLY A 320 -19.71 -3.88 8.09
CA GLY A 320 -19.47 -3.65 6.67
C GLY A 320 -20.19 -4.68 5.81
N TYR A 321 -20.11 -5.97 6.16
CA TYR A 321 -20.91 -7.00 5.50
C TYR A 321 -22.42 -6.69 5.55
N LEU A 322 -22.97 -6.31 6.72
CA LEU A 322 -24.40 -5.99 6.82
C LEU A 322 -24.81 -4.79 5.96
N LEU A 323 -23.95 -3.77 5.88
CA LEU A 323 -24.16 -2.57 5.07
C LEU A 323 -24.09 -2.87 3.57
N PHE A 324 -23.18 -3.74 3.16
CA PHE A 324 -22.85 -3.98 1.75
C PHE A 324 -23.28 -5.36 1.23
N LYS A 325 -24.03 -6.17 1.98
CA LYS A 325 -24.46 -7.53 1.56
C LYS A 325 -25.20 -7.58 0.22
N ASN A 326 -25.87 -6.50 -0.16
CA ASN A 326 -26.63 -6.36 -1.41
C ASN A 326 -25.88 -5.52 -2.45
N TYR A 327 -24.66 -5.08 -2.15
CA TYR A 327 -23.84 -4.30 -3.04
C TYR A 327 -23.23 -5.22 -4.10
N LYS A 328 -23.18 -4.78 -5.37
CA LYS A 328 -22.55 -5.55 -6.43
C LYS A 328 -21.04 -5.58 -6.19
N ILE A 329 -20.50 -6.78 -6.04
CA ILE A 329 -19.07 -7.02 -5.85
C ILE A 329 -18.47 -7.68 -7.08
N HIS A 330 -17.15 -7.59 -7.19
CA HIS A 330 -16.33 -8.29 -8.17
C HIS A 330 -15.50 -9.35 -7.45
N THR A 331 -15.66 -10.61 -7.84
CA THR A 331 -14.97 -11.73 -7.20
C THR A 331 -13.60 -11.98 -7.83
N VAL A 332 -12.75 -12.75 -7.15
CA VAL A 332 -11.45 -13.19 -7.68
C VAL A 332 -11.58 -13.86 -9.04
N ASP A 333 -12.61 -14.68 -9.25
CA ASP A 333 -12.78 -15.43 -10.49
C ASP A 333 -13.07 -14.50 -11.68
N GLU A 334 -13.91 -13.47 -11.47
CA GLU A 334 -14.15 -12.41 -12.46
C GLU A 334 -12.89 -11.59 -12.77
N ILE A 335 -12.06 -11.33 -11.74
CA ILE A 335 -10.89 -10.44 -11.85
C ILE A 335 -9.69 -11.15 -12.50
N ARG A 336 -9.43 -12.39 -12.07
CA ARG A 336 -8.25 -13.17 -12.50
C ARG A 336 -8.53 -14.04 -13.71
N GLY A 337 -9.79 -14.16 -14.14
CA GLY A 337 -10.17 -14.87 -15.35
C GLY A 337 -10.14 -16.39 -15.21
N ASN A 338 -10.42 -16.92 -14.03
CA ASN A 338 -10.44 -18.37 -13.78
C ASN A 338 -11.65 -19.08 -14.44
N ASP A 339 -12.62 -18.33 -14.97
CA ASP A 339 -13.81 -18.88 -15.64
C ASP A 339 -13.58 -19.32 -17.11
N LEU A 340 -12.34 -19.25 -17.61
CA LEU A 340 -12.00 -19.67 -19.00
C LEU A 340 -11.52 -21.13 -19.12
N GLU A 341 -11.56 -21.94 -18.06
CA GLU A 341 -11.19 -23.38 -18.12
C GLU A 341 -12.37 -24.36 -17.98
N LEU A 342 -13.62 -23.89 -18.10
CA LEU A 342 -14.81 -24.75 -18.10
C LEU A 342 -15.78 -24.45 -19.25
N GLU A 343 -15.30 -24.52 -20.49
CA GLU A 343 -16.11 -24.94 -21.66
C GLU A 343 -15.29 -25.85 -22.58
#